data_AF-A0A1Q2H1D2-F1
#
_entry.id   AF-A0A1Q2H1D2-F1
#
_cell.length_a   1.000
_cell.length_b   1.000
_cell.length_c   1.000
_cell.angle_alpha   90.00
_cell.angle_beta   90.00
_cell.angle_gamma   90.00
#
_symmetry.space_group_name_H-M   'P 1'
#
loop_
_entity.id
_entity.type
_entity.pdbx_description
1 polymer ?
#
loop_
_entity_poly.entity_id
_entity_poly.type
_entity_poly.pdbx_seq_one_letter_code
_entity_poly.pdbx_strand_id
1 'polypeptide(L)'
;MSFLTRILPSFLVSWLLTFTLASLFHSQYVVNQLVNVGVVVDFSDRVNLTLDDWLGLLPTYGAIIAIALVIAFFAAGLLYKKVKKQQTQLFVIAGIVAFAVVLVAIESIMNIHIIAGARGWGFYAQLLAGAVGGYVYSQLIKETVSKTGLNKC
;
A
#
# COMPACT_ATOMS: atom_id res chain seq x y z
N MET A 1 14.47 7.68 -21.73
CA MET A 1 14.89 7.70 -20.31
C MET A 1 13.80 8.23 -19.35
N SER A 2 12.51 8.27 -19.74
CA SER A 2 11.42 8.79 -18.87
C SER A 2 10.92 7.79 -17.82
N PHE A 3 11.09 6.49 -18.02
CA PHE A 3 10.65 5.48 -17.04
C PHE A 3 11.47 5.56 -15.74
N LEU A 4 12.79 5.60 -15.86
CA LEU A 4 13.72 5.54 -14.73
C LEU A 4 13.74 6.83 -13.89
N THR A 5 13.55 7.99 -14.52
CA THR A 5 13.62 9.30 -13.84
C THR A 5 12.29 9.78 -13.28
N ARG A 6 11.17 9.13 -13.62
CA ARG A 6 9.84 9.63 -13.28
C ARG A 6 8.89 8.56 -12.75
N ILE A 7 8.74 7.45 -13.47
CA ILE A 7 7.80 6.39 -13.07
C ILE A 7 8.34 5.65 -11.85
N LEU A 8 9.61 5.26 -11.90
CA LEU A 8 10.26 4.50 -10.83
C LEU A 8 10.28 5.25 -9.48
N PRO A 9 10.73 6.52 -9.38
CA PRO A 9 10.72 7.23 -8.10
C PRO A 9 9.31 7.49 -7.58
N SER A 10 8.34 7.84 -8.44
CA SER A 10 6.93 7.99 -8.00
C SER A 10 6.35 6.68 -7.48
N PHE A 11 6.70 5.56 -8.12
CA PHE A 11 6.32 4.23 -7.67
C PHE A 11 6.95 3.89 -6.31
N LEU A 12 8.26 4.10 -6.15
CA LEU A 12 8.96 3.79 -4.91
C LEU A 12 8.42 4.59 -3.72
N VAL A 13 8.16 5.89 -3.90
CA VAL A 13 7.56 6.73 -2.85
C VAL A 13 6.16 6.23 -2.50
N SER A 14 5.33 5.94 -3.49
CA SER A 14 3.99 5.38 -3.27
C SER A 14 4.05 4.05 -2.55
N TRP A 15 4.90 3.13 -3.00
CA TRP A 15 5.06 1.80 -2.42
C TRP A 15 5.54 1.89 -0.97
N LEU A 16 6.59 2.66 -0.71
CA LEU A 16 7.15 2.81 0.63
C LEU A 16 6.15 3.41 1.61
N LEU A 17 5.39 4.42 1.18
CA LEU A 17 4.32 5.00 1.98
C LEU A 17 3.21 3.98 2.26
N THR A 18 2.80 3.24 1.23
CA THR A 18 1.75 2.21 1.35
C THR A 18 2.15 1.10 2.31
N PHE A 19 3.38 0.59 2.15
CA PHE A 19 3.96 -0.41 3.04
C PHE A 19 4.05 0.10 4.47
N THR A 20 4.54 1.33 4.66
CA THR A 20 4.66 1.94 5.99
C THR A 20 3.30 2.04 6.66
N LEU A 21 2.26 2.53 5.97
CA LEU A 21 0.90 2.56 6.52
C LEU A 21 0.37 1.17 6.84
N ALA A 22 0.58 0.18 5.95
CA ALA A 22 0.13 -1.19 6.17
C ALA A 22 0.82 -1.85 7.37
N SER A 23 2.12 -1.61 7.56
CA SER A 23 2.89 -2.05 8.72
C SER A 23 2.44 -1.35 10.00
N LEU A 24 2.23 -0.03 9.97
CA LEU A 24 1.70 0.72 11.12
C LEU A 24 0.32 0.19 11.55
N PHE A 25 -0.61 0.01 10.60
CA PHE A 25 -1.92 -0.55 10.90
C PHE A 25 -1.83 -1.97 11.43
N HIS A 26 -0.88 -2.76 10.93
CA HIS A 26 -0.63 -4.09 11.44
C HIS A 26 -0.24 -4.05 12.92
N SER A 27 0.81 -3.30 13.27
CA SER A 27 1.32 -3.21 14.63
C SER A 27 0.28 -2.65 15.59
N GLN A 28 -0.45 -1.59 15.19
CA GLN A 28 -1.49 -1.00 16.04
C GLN A 28 -2.66 -1.96 16.27
N TYR A 29 -3.05 -2.75 15.27
CA TYR A 29 -4.06 -3.78 15.47
C TYR A 29 -3.58 -4.86 16.44
N VAL A 30 -2.35 -5.36 16.28
CA VAL A 30 -1.78 -6.41 17.14
C VAL A 30 -1.70 -5.92 18.59
N VAL A 31 -1.17 -4.70 18.81
CA VAL A 31 -1.12 -4.08 20.13
C VAL A 31 -2.53 -3.93 20.72
N ASN A 32 -3.51 -3.51 19.93
CA ASN A 32 -4.88 -3.38 20.41
C ASN A 32 -5.46 -4.74 20.86
N GLN A 33 -5.13 -5.84 20.16
CA GLN A 33 -5.54 -7.17 20.59
C GLN A 33 -4.84 -7.62 21.87
N LEU A 34 -3.56 -7.29 22.05
CA LEU A 34 -2.83 -7.55 23.29
C LEU A 34 -3.47 -6.82 24.49
N VAL A 35 -3.79 -5.53 24.31
CA VAL A 35 -4.47 -4.73 25.34
C VAL A 35 -5.85 -5.30 25.66
N ASN A 36 -6.60 -5.76 24.65
CA ASN A 36 -7.92 -6.37 24.86
C ASN A 36 -7.88 -7.65 25.71
N VAL A 37 -6.77 -8.40 25.70
CA VAL A 37 -6.60 -9.60 26.52
C VAL A 37 -5.91 -9.31 27.86
N GLY A 38 -5.74 -8.03 28.22
CA GLY A 38 -5.23 -7.60 29.52
C GLY A 38 -3.71 -7.41 29.59
N VAL A 39 -3.00 -7.46 28.45
CA VAL A 39 -1.56 -7.16 28.42
C VAL A 39 -1.36 -5.64 28.47
N VAL A 40 -0.59 -5.17 29.46
CA VAL A 40 -0.15 -3.78 29.51
C VAL A 40 1.02 -3.62 28.54
N VAL A 41 0.88 -2.72 27.57
CA VAL A 41 1.92 -2.42 26.57
C VAL A 41 2.33 -0.96 26.75
N ASP A 42 3.54 -0.74 27.23
CA ASP A 42 4.08 0.60 27.44
C ASP A 42 4.33 1.31 26.11
N PHE A 43 4.41 2.65 26.15
CA PHE A 43 4.63 3.44 24.94
C PHE A 43 5.96 3.08 24.25
N SER A 44 7.03 2.82 25.01
CA SER A 44 8.31 2.35 24.47
C SER A 44 8.16 1.04 23.71
N ASP A 45 7.38 0.11 24.25
CA ASP A 45 7.17 -1.21 23.64
C ASP A 45 6.34 -1.09 22.37
N ARG A 46 5.34 -0.18 22.35
CA ARG A 46 4.56 0.12 21.14
C ARG A 46 5.46 0.60 20.00
N VAL A 47 6.43 1.48 20.30
CA VAL A 47 7.37 2.00 19.31
C VAL A 47 8.31 0.89 18.83
N ASN A 48 8.89 0.13 19.75
CA ASN A 48 9.81 -0.97 19.41
C ASN A 48 9.11 -2.04 18.56
N LEU A 49 7.92 -2.49 18.97
CA LEU A 49 7.11 -3.44 18.20
C LEU A 49 6.81 -2.92 16.79
N THR A 50 6.50 -1.63 16.66
CA THR A 50 6.23 -1.03 15.34
C THR A 50 7.49 -1.03 14.46
N LEU A 51 8.66 -0.75 15.02
CA LEU A 51 9.92 -0.78 14.28
C LEU A 51 10.33 -2.21 13.91
N ASP A 52 10.18 -3.16 14.83
CA ASP A 52 10.47 -4.57 14.60
C ASP A 52 9.55 -5.16 13.52
N ASP A 53 8.25 -4.83 13.57
CA ASP A 53 7.29 -5.20 12.51
C ASP A 53 7.65 -4.55 11.19
N TRP A 54 8.04 -3.26 11.18
CA TRP A 54 8.41 -2.56 9.95
C TRP A 54 9.64 -3.22 9.30
N LEU A 55 10.68 -3.55 10.07
CA LEU A 55 11.88 -4.22 9.57
C LEU A 55 11.62 -5.68 9.18
N GLY A 56 10.81 -6.40 9.96
CA GLY A 56 10.49 -7.81 9.72
C GLY A 56 9.55 -8.02 8.53
N LEU A 57 8.60 -7.11 8.30
CA LEU A 57 7.62 -7.19 7.20
C LEU A 57 8.17 -6.63 5.89
N LEU A 58 9.17 -5.76 5.91
CA LEU A 58 9.69 -5.11 4.69
C LEU A 58 10.19 -6.11 3.63
N PRO A 59 11.00 -7.13 3.95
CA PRO A 59 11.54 -8.05 2.93
C PRO A 59 10.48 -8.93 2.29
N THR A 60 9.47 -9.33 3.05
CA THR A 60 8.45 -10.29 2.62
C THR A 60 7.18 -9.57 2.19
N TYR A 61 6.45 -8.97 3.12
CA TYR A 61 5.20 -8.27 2.86
C TYR A 61 5.42 -7.02 2.00
N GLY A 62 6.49 -6.27 2.24
CA GLY A 62 6.87 -5.13 1.40
C GLY A 62 7.12 -5.55 -0.06
N ALA A 63 7.81 -6.66 -0.30
CA ALA A 63 8.02 -7.19 -1.64
C ALA A 63 6.72 -7.66 -2.31
N ILE A 64 5.83 -8.33 -1.58
CA ILE A 64 4.50 -8.73 -2.09
C ILE A 64 3.68 -7.50 -2.48
N ILE A 65 3.63 -6.48 -1.63
CA ILE A 65 2.94 -5.21 -1.93
C ILE A 65 3.56 -4.55 -3.17
N ALA A 66 4.89 -4.53 -3.29
CA ALA A 66 5.55 -3.96 -4.46
C ALA A 66 5.07 -4.65 -5.76
N ILE A 67 5.12 -5.99 -5.80
CA ILE A 67 4.69 -6.77 -6.96
C ILE A 67 3.21 -6.52 -7.28
N ALA A 68 2.35 -6.55 -6.26
CA ALA A 68 0.92 -6.32 -6.44
C ALA A 68 0.61 -4.92 -6.98
N LEU A 69 1.26 -3.88 -6.44
CA LEU A 69 1.10 -2.51 -6.91
C LEU A 69 1.66 -2.32 -8.32
N VAL A 70 2.77 -2.97 -8.68
CA VAL A 70 3.29 -2.94 -10.06
C VAL A 70 2.22 -3.46 -11.03
N ILE A 71 1.64 -4.63 -10.74
CA ILE A 71 0.62 -5.24 -11.60
C ILE A 71 -0.63 -4.36 -11.67
N ALA A 72 -1.12 -3.90 -10.52
CA ALA A 72 -2.33 -3.09 -10.44
C ALA A 72 -2.18 -1.73 -11.13
N PHE A 73 -1.06 -1.04 -10.92
CA PHE A 73 -0.79 0.26 -11.56
C PHE A 73 -0.50 0.10 -13.06
N PHE A 74 0.10 -1.00 -13.48
CA PHE A 74 0.27 -1.31 -14.90
C PHE A 74 -1.09 -1.52 -15.59
N ALA A 75 -1.97 -2.33 -15.00
CA ALA A 75 -3.33 -2.52 -15.50
C ALA A 75 -4.10 -1.18 -15.52
N ALA A 76 -4.02 -0.41 -14.44
CA ALA A 76 -4.61 0.92 -14.35
C ALA A 76 -4.09 1.87 -15.45
N GLY A 77 -2.79 1.86 -15.74
CA GLY A 77 -2.19 2.63 -16.82
C GLY A 77 -2.73 2.26 -18.21
N LEU A 78 -2.98 0.97 -18.47
CA LEU A 78 -3.60 0.51 -19.71
C LEU A 78 -5.06 0.96 -19.84
N LEU A 79 -5.84 0.85 -18.76
CA LEU A 79 -7.23 1.31 -18.73
C LEU A 79 -7.33 2.84 -18.88
N TYR A 80 -6.41 3.60 -18.30
CA TYR A 80 -6.40 5.06 -18.42
C TYR A 80 -6.34 5.53 -19.88
N LYS A 81 -5.59 4.82 -20.74
CA LYS A 81 -5.53 5.14 -22.18
C LYS A 81 -6.90 5.11 -22.86
N LYS A 82 -7.84 4.30 -22.35
CA LYS A 82 -9.21 4.15 -22.90
C LYS A 82 -10.22 5.09 -22.27
N VAL A 83 -10.16 5.30 -20.96
CA VAL A 83 -11.25 5.97 -20.21
C VAL A 83 -11.05 7.49 -20.09
N LYS A 84 -9.80 7.99 -20.16
CA LYS A 84 -9.35 9.42 -20.15
C LYS A 84 -9.92 10.38 -19.07
N LYS A 85 -10.98 10.04 -18.34
CA LYS A 85 -11.77 11.02 -17.59
C LYS A 85 -11.49 11.04 -16.08
N GLN A 86 -10.93 9.98 -15.48
CA GLN A 86 -10.75 9.88 -14.02
C GLN A 86 -9.49 9.10 -13.61
N GLN A 87 -8.30 9.66 -13.87
CA GLN A 87 -7.01 9.00 -13.57
C GLN A 87 -6.86 8.64 -12.08
N THR A 88 -7.14 9.57 -11.16
CA THR A 88 -6.91 9.36 -9.73
C THR A 88 -7.77 8.25 -9.16
N GLN A 89 -9.07 8.26 -9.45
CA GLN A 89 -9.99 7.25 -8.93
C GLN A 89 -9.60 5.85 -9.42
N LEU A 90 -9.15 5.73 -10.66
CA LEU A 90 -8.72 4.46 -11.23
C LEU A 90 -7.50 3.88 -10.50
N PHE A 91 -6.49 4.70 -10.16
CA PHE A 91 -5.33 4.25 -9.39
C PHE A 91 -5.67 3.96 -7.93
N VAL A 92 -6.56 4.74 -7.30
CA VAL A 92 -7.06 4.48 -5.94
C VAL A 92 -7.78 3.13 -5.87
N ILE A 93 -8.71 2.89 -6.80
CA ILE A 93 -9.44 1.61 -6.89
C ILE A 93 -8.45 0.47 -7.17
N ALA A 94 -7.48 0.66 -8.07
CA ALA A 94 -6.47 -0.35 -8.34
C ALA A 94 -5.64 -0.69 -7.08
N GLY A 95 -5.28 0.30 -6.26
CA GLY A 95 -4.59 0.09 -4.99
C GLY A 95 -5.43 -0.70 -3.97
N ILE A 96 -6.72 -0.36 -3.82
CA ILE A 96 -7.66 -1.09 -2.97
C ILE A 96 -7.79 -2.55 -3.44
N VAL A 97 -8.00 -2.75 -4.74
CA VAL A 97 -8.15 -4.09 -5.33
C VAL A 97 -6.86 -4.90 -5.17
N ALA A 98 -5.69 -4.30 -5.36
CA ALA A 98 -4.41 -4.96 -5.14
C ALA A 98 -4.30 -5.50 -3.71
N PHE A 99 -4.63 -4.68 -2.71
CA PHE A 99 -4.61 -5.08 -1.31
C PHE A 99 -5.67 -6.14 -1.01
N ALA A 100 -6.90 -5.98 -1.50
CA ALA A 100 -7.96 -6.97 -1.33
C ALA A 100 -7.52 -8.34 -1.88
N VAL A 101 -6.97 -8.37 -3.11
CA VAL A 101 -6.49 -9.60 -3.75
C VAL A 101 -5.34 -10.22 -2.97
N VAL A 102 -4.33 -9.42 -2.57
CA VAL A 102 -3.18 -9.93 -1.81
C VAL A 102 -3.62 -10.54 -0.49
N LEU A 103 -4.50 -9.86 0.26
CA LEU A 103 -4.93 -10.32 1.58
C LEU A 103 -5.78 -11.58 1.49
N VAL A 104 -6.74 -11.60 0.57
CA VAL A 104 -7.58 -12.79 0.32
C VAL A 104 -6.73 -13.95 -0.20
N ALA A 105 -5.76 -13.70 -1.07
CA ALA A 105 -4.86 -14.74 -1.58
C ALA A 105 -3.98 -15.32 -0.47
N ILE A 106 -3.38 -14.48 0.38
CA ILE A 106 -2.56 -14.93 1.50
C ILE A 106 -3.41 -15.77 2.47
N GLU A 107 -4.61 -15.32 2.79
CA GLU A 107 -5.55 -16.04 3.66
C GLU A 107 -5.94 -17.40 3.06
N SER A 108 -6.28 -17.43 1.77
CA SER A 108 -6.71 -18.64 1.07
C SER A 108 -5.58 -19.67 0.89
N ILE A 109 -4.34 -19.23 0.69
CA ILE A 109 -3.20 -20.13 0.48
C ILE A 109 -2.75 -20.75 1.81
N MET A 110 -2.77 -19.97 2.89
CA MET A 110 -2.11 -20.34 4.13
C MET A 110 -3.07 -20.96 5.16
N ASN A 111 -4.39 -20.92 4.93
CA ASN A 111 -5.45 -21.33 5.88
C ASN A 111 -5.35 -20.63 7.27
N ILE A 112 -4.48 -19.64 7.39
CA ILE A 112 -4.28 -18.79 8.56
C ILE A 112 -4.04 -17.35 8.08
N HIS A 113 -4.54 -16.37 8.83
CA HIS A 113 -4.15 -14.98 8.64
C HIS A 113 -2.72 -14.79 9.16
N ILE A 114 -1.73 -14.89 8.27
CA ILE A 114 -0.31 -14.59 8.58
C ILE A 114 -0.18 -13.17 9.13
N ILE A 115 -0.95 -12.25 8.57
CA ILE A 115 -0.95 -10.86 8.99
C ILE A 115 -2.03 -10.71 10.06
N ALA A 116 -1.66 -10.90 11.33
CA ALA A 116 -2.59 -10.75 12.47
C ALA A 116 -3.35 -9.43 12.42
N GLY A 117 -2.67 -8.35 12.01
CA GLY A 117 -3.23 -7.02 11.80
C GLY A 117 -4.20 -6.83 10.63
N ALA A 118 -4.41 -7.85 9.80
CA ALA A 118 -5.37 -7.82 8.68
C ALA A 118 -6.74 -8.41 9.06
N ARG A 119 -6.92 -8.89 10.30
CA ARG A 119 -8.16 -9.53 10.74
C ARG A 119 -9.23 -8.49 11.08
N GLY A 120 -10.51 -8.86 10.92
CA GLY A 120 -11.64 -8.02 11.33
C GLY A 120 -11.56 -6.60 10.73
N TRP A 121 -11.48 -5.58 11.58
CA TRP A 121 -11.38 -4.19 11.13
C TRP A 121 -10.02 -3.83 10.51
N GLY A 122 -8.97 -4.59 10.81
CA GLY A 122 -7.63 -4.41 10.26
C GLY A 122 -7.56 -4.61 8.75
N PHE A 123 -8.44 -5.45 8.18
CA PHE A 123 -8.59 -5.63 6.73
C PHE A 123 -8.90 -4.29 6.05
N TYR A 124 -9.88 -3.55 6.56
CA TYR A 124 -10.28 -2.26 6.00
C TYR A 124 -9.18 -1.21 6.16
N ALA A 125 -8.44 -1.22 7.27
CA ALA A 125 -7.28 -0.35 7.45
C ALA A 125 -6.22 -0.59 6.36
N GLN A 126 -5.97 -1.85 6.01
CA GLN A 126 -5.05 -2.18 4.93
C GLN A 126 -5.57 -1.80 3.54
N LEU A 127 -6.88 -1.93 3.29
CA LEU A 127 -7.48 -1.38 2.07
C LEU A 127 -7.29 0.14 1.98
N LEU A 128 -7.42 0.86 3.10
CA LEU A 128 -7.12 2.29 3.16
C LEU A 128 -5.66 2.58 2.84
N ALA A 129 -4.71 1.78 3.36
CA ALA A 129 -3.30 1.92 2.98
C ALA A 129 -3.10 1.80 1.46
N GLY A 130 -3.73 0.78 0.83
CA GLY A 130 -3.72 0.61 -0.62
C GLY A 130 -4.35 1.78 -1.38
N ALA A 131 -5.46 2.33 -0.87
CA ALA A 131 -6.13 3.50 -1.44
C ALA A 131 -5.22 4.74 -1.43
N VAL A 132 -4.56 5.01 -0.29
CA VAL A 132 -3.61 6.12 -0.14
C VAL A 132 -2.43 5.95 -1.08
N GLY A 133 -1.90 4.73 -1.23
CA GLY A 133 -0.88 4.41 -2.22
C GLY A 133 -1.27 4.80 -3.64
N GLY A 134 -2.43 4.30 -4.10
CA GLY A 134 -2.96 4.62 -5.42
C GLY A 134 -3.17 6.12 -5.63
N TYR A 135 -3.63 6.83 -4.60
CA TYR A 135 -3.78 8.29 -4.64
C TYR A 135 -2.43 9.00 -4.81
N VAL A 136 -1.45 8.69 -3.95
CA VAL A 136 -0.12 9.30 -3.96
C VAL A 136 0.58 9.05 -5.30
N TYR A 137 0.55 7.82 -5.81
CA TYR A 137 1.10 7.50 -7.13
C TYR A 137 0.46 8.36 -8.23
N SER A 138 -0.87 8.48 -8.22
CA SER A 138 -1.57 9.30 -9.22
C SER A 138 -1.23 10.79 -9.12
N GLN A 139 -0.94 11.32 -7.94
CA GLN A 139 -0.59 12.73 -7.79
C GLN A 139 0.86 12.97 -8.26
N LEU A 140 1.79 12.13 -7.84
CA LEU A 140 3.20 12.22 -8.24
C LEU A 140 3.37 12.07 -9.76
N ILE A 141 2.64 11.13 -10.38
CA ILE A 141 2.74 10.91 -11.82
C ILE A 141 2.23 12.13 -12.60
N LYS A 142 1.13 12.76 -12.13
CA LYS A 142 0.51 13.97 -12.71
C LYS A 142 1.40 15.19 -12.57
N GLU A 143 1.93 15.45 -11.37
CA GLU A 143 2.85 16.56 -11.14
C GLU A 143 4.08 16.45 -12.04
N THR A 144 4.60 15.23 -12.20
CA THR A 144 5.72 15.02 -13.11
C THR A 144 5.30 15.12 -14.59
N VAL A 145 4.02 14.97 -14.96
CA VAL A 145 3.53 15.33 -16.33
C VAL A 145 3.62 16.84 -16.49
N SER A 146 3.08 17.56 -15.51
CA SER A 146 2.91 19.01 -15.55
C SER A 146 4.26 19.72 -15.60
N LYS A 147 5.24 19.30 -14.80
CA LYS A 147 6.57 19.92 -14.73
C LYS A 147 7.40 19.75 -16.01
N THR A 148 7.13 18.74 -16.84
CA THR A 148 7.90 18.48 -18.07
C THR A 148 7.37 19.24 -19.31
N GLY A 149 6.35 20.09 -19.17
CA GLY A 149 6.01 21.05 -20.24
C GLY A 149 5.64 20.42 -21.59
N LEU A 150 4.87 19.33 -21.60
CA LEU A 150 4.20 18.80 -22.79
C LEU A 150 2.70 19.11 -22.76
N ASN A 151 2.37 20.35 -22.36
CA ASN A 151 1.08 20.99 -22.59
C ASN A 151 1.35 22.26 -23.38
N LYS A 152 1.56 22.07 -24.70
CA LYS A 152 1.30 23.00 -25.81
C LYS A 152 1.72 22.30 -27.11
N CYS A 153 0.87 21.40 -27.59
CA CYS A 153 0.46 21.43 -29.00
C CYS A 153 -0.97 21.94 -28.99
#